data_AF-A0A397D908-F1
#
_entry.id   AF-A0A397D908-F1
#
_cell.length_a   1.000
_cell.length_b   1.000
_cell.length_c   1.000
_cell.angle_alpha   90.00
_cell.angle_beta   90.00
_cell.angle_gamma   90.00
#
_symmetry.space_group_name_H-M   'P 1'
#
loop_
_entity.id
_entity.type
_entity.pdbx_description
1 polymer ?
#
loop_
_entity_poly.entity_id
_entity_poly.type
_entity_poly.pdbx_seq_one_letter_code
_entity_poly.pdbx_strand_id
1 'polypeptide(L)'
;TVTVGSTQMACAAPEANIKKAETLVRIAHQRGAQIVLLQELFQHTYFPIELSSQNFHLADTLESSGILRGMQALAKELSVVLPISFFERYKNSYYNSVAVIDADGSILGVVRKAHISDRLGYNDKYYFTPSDDPVPVFHTVSRHVGTEESDGVQVTFCGSSFITGNTGELLKIADRDSEGVLVDTLPLGKFHIRRASWGLLRDRRPHLYKGLLTRDGSA
;
A
#
# COMPACT_ATOMS: atom_id res chain seq x y z
N THR A 1 -11.24 7.45 16.70
CA THR A 1 -11.14 7.57 15.23
C THR A 1 -9.79 7.02 14.81
N VAL A 2 -9.57 6.79 13.51
CA VAL A 2 -8.22 6.61 12.96
C VAL A 2 -8.06 7.52 11.75
N THR A 3 -7.02 8.34 11.73
CA THR A 3 -6.70 9.24 10.62
C THR A 3 -5.73 8.54 9.66
N VAL A 4 -6.07 8.52 8.37
CA VAL A 4 -5.31 7.82 7.33
C VAL A 4 -4.82 8.80 6.28
N GLY A 5 -3.61 8.57 5.77
CA GLY A 5 -2.98 9.32 4.69
C GLY A 5 -2.78 8.46 3.44
N SER A 6 -3.01 9.02 2.26
CA SER A 6 -2.70 8.42 0.96
C SER A 6 -1.88 9.42 0.14
N THR A 7 -0.73 9.00 -0.37
CA THR A 7 0.21 9.85 -1.11
C THR A 7 0.18 9.57 -2.61
N GLN A 8 0.38 10.61 -3.43
CA GLN A 8 0.50 10.50 -4.88
C GLN A 8 1.79 11.17 -5.34
N MET A 9 2.62 10.49 -6.13
CA MET A 9 3.88 11.03 -6.67
C MET A 9 4.31 10.44 -8.02
N ALA A 10 5.03 11.22 -8.80
CA ALA A 10 5.81 10.75 -9.94
C ALA A 10 7.17 10.20 -9.47
N CYS A 11 7.52 9.01 -9.96
CA CYS A 11 8.79 8.36 -9.71
C CYS A 11 9.82 8.66 -10.82
N ALA A 12 11.07 8.87 -10.42
CA ALA A 12 12.26 9.03 -11.25
C ALA A 12 13.41 8.18 -10.65
N ALA A 13 14.57 8.77 -10.36
CA ALA A 13 15.71 8.07 -9.77
C ALA A 13 15.47 7.68 -8.29
N PRO A 14 16.00 6.54 -7.79
CA PRO A 14 15.63 6.01 -6.48
C PRO A 14 15.85 6.94 -5.28
N GLU A 15 16.99 7.61 -5.20
CA GLU A 15 17.28 8.54 -4.09
C GLU A 15 16.28 9.70 -4.02
N ALA A 16 15.88 10.23 -5.19
CA ALA A 16 14.86 11.28 -5.29
C ALA A 16 13.47 10.75 -4.89
N ASN A 17 13.15 9.52 -5.26
CA ASN A 17 11.87 8.87 -4.91
C ASN A 17 11.75 8.65 -3.40
N ILE A 18 12.81 8.14 -2.77
CA ILE A 18 12.86 7.89 -1.32
C ILE A 18 12.71 9.21 -0.56
N LYS A 19 13.50 10.23 -0.92
CA LYS A 19 13.40 11.58 -0.30
C LYS A 19 12.01 12.21 -0.49
N LYS A 20 11.37 12.01 -1.65
CA LYS A 20 10.00 12.48 -1.90
C LYS A 20 8.98 11.73 -1.03
N ALA A 21 9.09 10.40 -0.96
CA ALA A 21 8.22 9.59 -0.10
C ALA A 21 8.36 9.95 1.39
N GLU A 22 9.58 10.14 1.89
CA GLU A 22 9.82 10.66 3.25
C GLU A 22 9.16 12.02 3.48
N THR A 23 9.25 12.93 2.50
CA THR A 23 8.63 14.26 2.56
C THR A 23 7.10 14.16 2.62
N LEU A 24 6.49 13.32 1.76
CA LEU A 24 5.04 13.12 1.73
C LEU A 24 4.52 12.42 3.00
N VAL A 25 5.27 11.48 3.58
CA VAL A 25 4.95 10.87 4.88
C VAL A 25 5.03 11.89 6.02
N ARG A 26 6.03 12.78 6.02
CA ARG A 26 6.15 13.87 7.01
C ARG A 26 4.99 14.87 6.89
N ILE A 27 4.59 15.22 5.68
CA ILE A 27 3.41 16.06 5.40
C ILE A 27 2.11 15.37 5.86
N ALA A 28 1.96 14.07 5.61
CA ALA A 28 0.83 13.29 6.09
C ALA A 28 0.76 13.25 7.62
N HIS A 29 1.90 13.04 8.29
CA HIS A 29 2.00 13.06 9.75
C HIS A 29 1.67 14.44 10.34
N GLN A 30 2.17 15.53 9.74
CA GLN A 30 1.82 16.90 10.13
C GLN A 30 0.30 17.13 10.03
N ARG A 31 -0.33 16.61 8.97
CA ARG A 31 -1.79 16.59 8.78
C ARG A 31 -2.53 15.63 9.71
N GLY A 32 -1.84 14.93 10.60
CA GLY A 32 -2.41 14.02 11.61
C GLY A 32 -2.61 12.57 11.18
N ALA A 33 -2.10 12.17 10.02
CA ALA A 33 -2.19 10.78 9.56
C ALA A 33 -1.41 9.84 10.50
N GLN A 34 -2.09 8.76 10.93
CA GLN A 34 -1.56 7.74 11.84
C GLN A 34 -1.14 6.48 11.08
N ILE A 35 -1.67 6.30 9.87
CA ILE A 35 -1.32 5.28 8.89
C ILE A 35 -1.11 6.01 7.57
N VAL A 36 0.02 5.82 6.89
CA VAL A 36 0.30 6.48 5.59
C VAL A 36 0.61 5.43 4.53
N LEU A 37 -0.15 5.45 3.43
CA LEU A 37 0.02 4.53 2.31
C LEU A 37 0.77 5.20 1.16
N LEU A 38 1.94 4.65 0.85
CA LEU A 38 2.71 4.94 -0.36
C LEU A 38 2.23 4.07 -1.54
N GLN A 39 2.57 4.49 -2.76
CA GLN A 39 2.23 3.77 -4.00
C GLN A 39 3.11 2.53 -4.25
N GLU A 40 2.63 1.65 -5.14
CA GLU A 40 3.30 0.42 -5.55
C GLU A 40 4.70 0.70 -6.14
N LEU A 41 5.72 -0.06 -5.67
CA LEU A 41 7.11 -0.03 -6.15
C LEU A 41 7.75 1.37 -6.23
N PHE A 42 7.29 2.33 -5.41
CA PHE A 42 7.64 3.77 -5.48
C PHE A 42 9.15 4.08 -5.51
N GLN A 43 10.01 3.19 -5.01
CA GLN A 43 11.46 3.32 -5.09
C GLN A 43 11.98 3.45 -6.53
N HIS A 44 11.25 2.97 -7.54
CA HIS A 44 11.65 2.99 -8.94
C HIS A 44 10.56 3.59 -9.85
N THR A 45 10.93 3.87 -11.10
CA THR A 45 9.95 3.87 -12.20
C THR A 45 9.37 2.45 -12.36
N TYR A 46 8.19 2.32 -12.96
CA TYR A 46 7.51 1.03 -13.13
C TYR A 46 8.21 0.17 -14.20
N PHE A 47 9.31 -0.48 -13.80
CA PHE A 47 10.17 -1.32 -14.63
C PHE A 47 9.48 -2.55 -15.27
N PRO A 48 8.35 -3.12 -14.75
CA PRO A 48 7.62 -4.18 -15.45
C PRO A 48 6.96 -3.75 -16.77
N ILE A 49 7.09 -2.50 -17.21
CA ILE A 49 6.76 -2.07 -18.58
C ILE A 49 7.65 -2.76 -19.64
N GLU A 50 8.88 -3.16 -19.27
CA GLU A 50 9.86 -3.85 -20.13
C GLU A 50 10.09 -5.31 -19.70
N LEU A 51 10.65 -6.13 -20.61
CA LEU A 51 11.07 -7.51 -20.35
C LEU A 51 12.60 -7.60 -20.30
N SER A 52 13.20 -7.04 -19.24
CA SER A 52 14.65 -6.99 -19.05
C SER A 52 15.10 -7.83 -17.86
N SER A 53 15.96 -8.83 -18.10
CA SER A 53 16.59 -9.64 -17.05
C SER A 53 17.54 -8.84 -16.16
N GLN A 54 17.97 -7.64 -16.59
CA GLN A 54 18.79 -6.77 -15.76
C GLN A 54 18.01 -6.27 -14.53
N ASN A 55 16.71 -6.01 -14.66
CA ASN A 55 15.90 -5.40 -13.60
C ASN A 55 15.75 -6.28 -12.34
N PHE A 56 16.09 -7.57 -12.38
CA PHE A 56 16.18 -8.40 -11.17
C PHE A 56 17.25 -7.93 -10.16
N HIS A 57 18.21 -7.08 -10.57
CA HIS A 57 19.15 -6.45 -9.63
C HIS A 57 18.48 -5.43 -8.67
N LEU A 58 17.25 -5.01 -8.97
CA LEU A 58 16.44 -4.11 -8.14
C LEU A 58 15.77 -4.83 -6.95
N ALA A 59 15.90 -6.16 -6.86
CA ALA A 59 15.22 -6.96 -5.84
C ALA A 59 16.05 -7.14 -4.57
N ASP A 60 15.48 -6.72 -3.44
CA ASP A 60 16.09 -6.68 -2.12
C ASP A 60 15.57 -7.84 -1.24
N THR A 61 16.35 -8.33 -0.27
CA THR A 61 15.81 -9.21 0.78
C THR A 61 15.24 -8.39 1.93
N LEU A 62 14.33 -8.97 2.72
CA LEU A 62 13.74 -8.32 3.89
C LEU A 62 14.80 -7.79 4.87
N GLU A 63 15.92 -8.51 4.99
CA GLU A 63 17.04 -8.20 5.87
C GLU A 63 18.05 -7.24 5.20
N SER A 64 18.29 -7.37 3.89
CA SER A 64 19.24 -6.51 3.17
C SER A 64 18.69 -5.11 2.91
N SER A 65 17.37 -4.93 2.92
CA SER A 65 16.77 -3.76 2.28
C SER A 65 17.07 -2.41 2.92
N GLY A 66 17.62 -1.52 2.10
CA GLY A 66 17.87 -0.12 2.46
C GLY A 66 16.58 0.66 2.68
N ILE A 67 15.58 0.48 1.81
CA ILE A 67 14.32 1.23 1.90
C ILE A 67 13.50 0.81 3.11
N LEU A 68 13.46 -0.48 3.45
CA LEU A 68 12.75 -0.95 4.65
C LEU A 68 13.40 -0.38 5.92
N ARG A 69 14.73 -0.44 6.07
CA ARG A 69 15.42 0.15 7.23
C ARG A 69 15.18 1.66 7.37
N GLY A 70 15.20 2.40 6.25
CA GLY A 70 14.89 3.85 6.26
C GLY A 70 13.46 4.12 6.72
N MET A 71 12.48 3.38 6.18
CA MET A 71 11.08 3.56 6.53
C MET A 71 10.74 3.04 7.95
N GLN A 72 11.47 2.05 8.47
CA GLN A 72 11.39 1.65 9.89
C GLN A 72 11.83 2.78 10.83
N ALA A 73 12.92 3.49 10.49
CA ALA A 73 13.36 4.65 11.25
C ALA A 73 12.32 5.79 11.17
N LEU A 74 11.77 6.08 10.00
CA LEU A 74 10.75 7.11 9.78
C LEU A 74 9.43 6.81 10.51
N ALA A 75 8.93 5.57 10.43
CA ALA A 75 7.74 5.11 11.13
C ALA A 75 7.85 5.33 12.64
N LYS A 76 9.01 4.98 13.20
CA LYS A 76 9.35 5.15 14.62
C LYS A 76 9.51 6.61 15.03
N GLU A 77 10.18 7.42 14.21
CA GLU A 77 10.38 8.86 14.45
C GLU A 77 9.03 9.60 14.56
N LEU A 78 8.13 9.32 13.62
CA LEU A 78 6.83 9.99 13.50
C LEU A 78 5.70 9.28 14.27
N SER A 79 5.95 8.09 14.82
CA SER A 79 4.91 7.22 15.40
C SER A 79 3.73 6.93 14.45
N VAL A 80 4.04 6.59 13.19
CA VAL A 80 3.05 6.28 12.14
C VAL A 80 3.25 4.89 11.55
N VAL A 81 2.15 4.24 11.16
CA VAL A 81 2.14 2.94 10.49
C VAL A 81 2.41 3.11 8.99
N LEU A 82 3.36 2.36 8.44
CA LEU A 82 3.76 2.42 7.03
C LEU A 82 3.70 1.04 6.34
N PRO A 83 2.73 0.79 5.45
CA PRO A 83 2.78 -0.29 4.48
C PRO A 83 3.73 0.10 3.33
N ILE A 84 4.92 -0.51 3.28
CA ILE A 84 5.98 -0.18 2.31
C ILE A 84 6.05 -1.25 1.21
N SER A 85 5.72 -0.85 -0.02
CA SER A 85 5.89 -1.68 -1.21
C SER A 85 7.36 -1.74 -1.63
N PHE A 86 7.87 -2.95 -1.91
CA PHE A 86 9.23 -3.20 -2.38
C PHE A 86 9.29 -4.42 -3.31
N PHE A 87 10.38 -4.54 -4.08
CA PHE A 87 10.66 -5.73 -4.88
C PHE A 87 11.44 -6.73 -4.01
N GLU A 88 10.79 -7.81 -3.59
CA GLU A 88 11.36 -8.81 -2.70
C GLU A 88 12.08 -9.92 -3.50
N ARG A 89 13.31 -10.25 -3.08
CA ARG A 89 13.99 -11.50 -3.41
C ARG A 89 14.00 -12.41 -2.18
N TYR A 90 13.28 -13.52 -2.25
CA TYR A 90 13.22 -14.53 -1.20
C TYR A 90 13.72 -15.88 -1.72
N LYS A 91 14.87 -16.34 -1.20
CA LYS A 91 15.60 -17.52 -1.70
C LYS A 91 15.90 -17.36 -3.20
N ASN A 92 15.26 -18.18 -4.05
CA ASN A 92 15.39 -18.19 -5.50
C ASN A 92 14.14 -17.63 -6.21
N SER A 93 13.21 -17.05 -5.46
CA SER A 93 11.94 -16.52 -5.95
C SER A 93 11.88 -15.00 -5.75
N TYR A 94 11.13 -14.35 -6.62
CA TYR A 94 10.97 -12.90 -6.66
C TYR A 94 9.49 -12.55 -6.51
N TYR A 95 9.17 -11.52 -5.72
CA TYR A 95 7.79 -11.13 -5.41
C TYR A 95 7.65 -9.61 -5.41
N ASN A 96 6.46 -9.15 -5.80
CA ASN A 96 6.00 -7.80 -5.47
C ASN A 96 5.35 -7.87 -4.09
N SER A 97 5.90 -7.13 -3.13
CA SER A 97 5.64 -7.33 -1.71
C SER A 97 5.41 -6.03 -0.96
N VAL A 98 4.65 -6.10 0.13
CA VAL A 98 4.43 -5.00 1.06
C VAL A 98 4.83 -5.45 2.46
N ALA A 99 5.85 -4.80 3.03
CA ALA A 99 6.18 -4.93 4.44
C ALA A 99 5.32 -3.97 5.26
N VAL A 100 4.64 -4.46 6.30
CA VAL A 100 3.81 -3.61 7.18
C VAL A 100 4.62 -3.24 8.42
N ILE A 101 4.99 -1.96 8.50
CA ILE A 101 5.75 -1.37 9.60
C ILE A 101 4.80 -0.71 10.58
N ASP A 102 4.87 -1.04 11.87
CA ASP A 102 4.08 -0.38 12.92
C ASP A 102 4.76 0.91 13.43
N ALA A 103 4.03 1.71 14.19
CA ALA A 103 4.46 3.01 14.72
C ALA A 103 5.69 2.98 15.66
N ASP A 104 6.19 1.81 16.06
CA ASP A 104 7.45 1.65 16.81
C ASP A 104 8.67 1.32 15.93
N GLY A 105 8.46 1.15 14.62
CA GLY A 105 9.45 0.74 13.63
C GLY A 105 9.61 -0.79 13.48
N SER A 106 8.80 -1.61 14.14
CA SER A 106 8.79 -3.06 13.95
C SER A 106 8.10 -3.45 12.63
N ILE A 107 8.57 -4.51 11.97
CA ILE A 107 7.87 -5.12 10.83
C ILE A 107 6.94 -6.20 11.37
N LEU A 108 5.62 -5.99 11.25
CA LEU A 108 4.60 -6.94 11.70
C LEU A 108 4.47 -8.15 10.75
N GLY A 109 4.90 -7.98 9.50
CA GLY A 109 4.97 -9.04 8.49
C GLY A 109 5.10 -8.51 7.08
N VAL A 110 5.15 -9.42 6.12
CA VAL A 110 5.19 -9.13 4.68
C VAL A 110 4.00 -9.80 3.99
N VAL A 111 3.34 -9.08 3.08
CA VAL A 111 2.28 -9.61 2.21
C VAL A 111 2.79 -9.59 0.77
N ARG A 112 2.61 -10.69 0.05
CA ARG A 112 3.02 -10.85 -1.35
C ARG A 112 1.82 -10.73 -2.28
N LYS A 113 2.03 -10.18 -3.47
CA LYS A 113 0.98 -10.00 -4.49
C LYS A 113 0.48 -11.36 -4.99
N ALA A 114 -0.75 -11.74 -4.62
CA ALA A 114 -1.33 -13.03 -5.06
C ALA A 114 -1.72 -13.01 -6.55
N HIS A 115 -2.34 -11.92 -7.00
CA HIS A 115 -2.83 -11.76 -8.38
C HIS A 115 -1.81 -10.95 -9.20
N ILE A 116 -1.07 -11.65 -10.07
CA ILE A 116 0.01 -11.08 -10.88
C ILE A 116 -0.53 -10.69 -12.27
N SER A 117 -0.34 -9.42 -12.64
CA SER A 117 -0.79 -8.86 -13.92
C SER A 117 0.02 -9.40 -15.11
N ASP A 118 -0.60 -9.39 -16.29
CA ASP A 118 0.05 -9.78 -17.54
C ASP A 118 -0.72 -9.21 -18.73
N ARG A 119 -0.23 -8.09 -19.26
CA ARG A 119 -0.72 -7.44 -20.48
C ARG A 119 0.36 -6.51 -21.02
N LEU A 120 0.21 -6.04 -22.26
CA LEU A 120 1.11 -5.04 -22.84
C LEU A 120 1.29 -3.83 -21.90
N GLY A 121 2.54 -3.54 -21.56
CA GLY A 121 2.93 -2.46 -20.63
C GLY A 121 2.82 -2.80 -19.15
N TYR A 122 2.41 -4.01 -18.77
CA TYR A 122 2.28 -4.51 -17.39
C TYR A 122 2.70 -5.98 -17.32
N ASN A 123 3.99 -6.26 -17.55
CA ASN A 123 4.55 -7.61 -17.65
C ASN A 123 4.92 -8.20 -16.27
N ASP A 124 4.10 -7.94 -15.25
CA ASP A 124 4.34 -8.32 -13.84
C ASP A 124 4.73 -9.81 -13.68
N LYS A 125 4.12 -10.73 -14.47
CA LYS A 125 4.43 -12.17 -14.45
C LYS A 125 5.86 -12.55 -14.85
N TYR A 126 6.61 -11.68 -15.54
CA TYR A 126 8.03 -11.93 -15.81
C TYR A 126 8.88 -11.76 -14.54
N TYR A 127 8.48 -10.85 -13.64
CA TYR A 127 9.25 -10.49 -12.45
C TYR A 127 8.75 -11.09 -11.15
N PHE A 128 7.44 -11.35 -11.03
CA PHE A 128 6.80 -11.66 -9.76
C PHE A 128 6.15 -13.04 -9.78
N THR A 129 6.56 -13.87 -8.82
CA THR A 129 5.91 -15.14 -8.49
C THR A 129 4.57 -14.83 -7.81
N PRO A 130 3.44 -15.47 -8.19
CA PRO A 130 2.21 -15.37 -7.41
C PRO A 130 2.42 -15.98 -6.02
N SER A 131 1.73 -15.43 -5.02
CA SER A 131 1.68 -15.99 -3.67
C SER A 131 0.30 -16.59 -3.39
N ASP A 132 0.31 -17.82 -2.87
CA ASP A 132 -0.85 -18.49 -2.27
C ASP A 132 -0.91 -18.28 -0.74
N ASP A 133 -0.07 -17.38 -0.18
CA ASP A 133 -0.04 -17.07 1.25
C ASP A 133 -1.37 -16.42 1.70
N PRO A 134 -1.93 -16.78 2.87
CA PRO A 134 -3.20 -16.22 3.33
C PRO A 134 -3.04 -14.73 3.66
N VAL A 135 -3.87 -13.88 3.06
CA VAL A 135 -3.84 -12.41 3.28
C VAL A 135 -4.08 -12.10 4.77
N PRO A 136 -3.08 -11.58 5.50
CA PRO A 136 -3.17 -11.38 6.94
C PRO A 136 -3.89 -10.08 7.29
N VAL A 137 -4.36 -9.98 8.53
CA VAL A 137 -4.80 -8.72 9.15
C VAL A 137 -3.81 -8.38 10.26
N PHE A 138 -3.18 -7.21 10.15
CA PHE A 138 -2.24 -6.71 11.16
C PHE A 138 -2.96 -5.87 12.21
N HIS A 139 -2.53 -5.99 13.47
CA HIS A 139 -2.95 -5.16 14.57
C HIS A 139 -1.84 -4.16 14.89
N THR A 140 -2.10 -2.87 14.69
CA THR A 140 -1.12 -1.77 14.74
C THR A 140 -1.47 -0.73 15.81
N VAL A 141 -0.47 -0.03 16.35
CA VAL A 141 -0.65 0.98 17.41
C VAL A 141 -0.67 2.41 16.85
N SER A 142 -1.86 2.97 16.63
CA SER A 142 -2.03 4.36 16.17
C SER A 142 -2.17 5.36 17.33
N ARG A 143 -1.43 6.47 17.29
CA ARG A 143 -1.45 7.58 18.29
C ARG A 143 -1.91 8.89 17.64
N HIS A 144 -2.68 9.72 18.35
CA HIS A 144 -3.37 10.90 17.78
C HIS A 144 -2.47 12.14 17.65
N VAL A 145 -2.48 12.79 16.47
CA VAL A 145 -1.77 14.05 16.12
C VAL A 145 -2.59 14.83 15.06
N GLY A 146 -2.27 16.09 14.74
CA GLY A 146 -2.86 16.93 13.68
C GLY A 146 -2.16 18.30 13.53
N THR A 147 -2.42 19.12 12.48
CA THR A 147 -3.32 18.91 11.32
C THR A 147 -2.98 19.85 10.13
N GLU A 148 -3.72 19.72 9.00
CA GLU A 148 -3.77 20.59 7.78
C GLU A 148 -2.51 20.75 6.89
N GLU A 149 -2.59 21.23 5.63
CA GLU A 149 -3.16 20.60 4.40
C GLU A 149 -2.27 21.10 3.19
N SER A 150 -2.78 21.29 1.97
CA SER A 150 -2.10 21.79 0.72
C SER A 150 -1.40 20.77 -0.22
N ASP A 151 -0.69 21.21 -1.28
CA ASP A 151 -0.87 20.69 -2.66
C ASP A 151 0.40 20.62 -3.56
N GLY A 152 0.41 19.73 -4.57
CA GLY A 152 1.22 19.81 -5.82
C GLY A 152 2.55 19.00 -5.87
N VAL A 153 3.22 18.79 -7.03
CA VAL A 153 2.99 19.06 -8.48
C VAL A 153 4.23 18.56 -9.28
N GLN A 154 4.27 18.04 -10.52
CA GLN A 154 3.29 17.47 -11.49
C GLN A 154 4.07 16.69 -12.61
N VAL A 155 3.95 15.35 -12.75
CA VAL A 155 4.17 14.57 -14.02
C VAL A 155 3.28 13.33 -13.97
N THR A 156 2.44 13.13 -14.99
CA THR A 156 1.24 12.30 -14.91
C THR A 156 1.47 10.79 -15.13
N PHE A 157 1.51 10.01 -14.04
CA PHE A 157 0.74 8.75 -14.01
C PHE A 157 -0.74 9.09 -13.84
N CYS A 158 -1.67 8.23 -14.26
CA CYS A 158 -3.10 8.46 -14.00
C CYS A 158 -3.38 8.34 -12.49
N GLY A 159 -3.30 9.46 -11.76
CA GLY A 159 -3.37 9.52 -10.30
C GLY A 159 -4.72 9.11 -9.73
N SER A 160 -5.56 10.08 -9.37
CA SER A 160 -6.87 9.79 -8.76
C SER A 160 -6.80 8.91 -7.50
N SER A 161 -5.69 8.97 -6.74
CA SER A 161 -5.59 8.36 -5.40
C SER A 161 -6.78 8.81 -4.55
N PHE A 162 -7.35 7.93 -3.73
CA PHE A 162 -8.62 8.22 -3.06
C PHE A 162 -8.82 7.53 -1.71
N ILE A 163 -9.72 8.09 -0.90
CA ILE A 163 -10.17 7.55 0.39
C ILE A 163 -11.69 7.34 0.32
N THR A 164 -12.17 6.13 0.61
CA THR A 164 -13.60 5.82 0.71
C THR A 164 -14.08 5.65 2.15
N GLY A 165 -15.36 5.97 2.37
CA GLY A 165 -16.10 5.62 3.57
C GLY A 165 -16.67 4.19 3.50
N ASN A 166 -17.33 3.76 4.57
CA ASN A 166 -17.65 2.34 4.76
C ASN A 166 -18.85 1.81 3.93
N THR A 167 -19.40 2.63 3.03
CA THR A 167 -20.39 2.25 2.02
C THR A 167 -19.94 2.55 0.58
N GLY A 168 -18.65 2.86 0.36
CA GLY A 168 -18.10 3.14 -0.96
C GLY A 168 -18.24 4.59 -1.43
N GLU A 169 -18.74 5.48 -0.57
CA GLU A 169 -18.70 6.93 -0.78
C GLU A 169 -17.26 7.42 -0.88
N LEU A 170 -16.93 8.23 -1.90
CA LEU A 170 -15.63 8.92 -1.99
C LEU A 170 -15.62 10.06 -0.97
N LEU A 171 -14.69 10.02 -0.02
CA LEU A 171 -14.49 11.07 0.99
C LEU A 171 -13.47 12.10 0.50
N LYS A 172 -12.34 11.63 -0.05
CA LYS A 172 -11.33 12.44 -0.75
C LYS A 172 -10.85 11.71 -2.01
N ILE A 173 -10.50 12.50 -3.03
CA ILE A 173 -9.90 12.04 -4.29
C ILE A 173 -8.92 13.10 -4.77
N ALA A 174 -7.72 12.69 -5.18
CA ALA A 174 -6.74 13.56 -5.81
C ALA A 174 -7.12 13.80 -7.28
N ASP A 175 -6.60 14.86 -7.90
CA ASP A 175 -6.65 14.95 -9.36
C ASP A 175 -5.71 13.90 -10.01
N ARG A 176 -5.62 13.92 -11.34
CA ARG A 176 -4.87 12.91 -12.08
C ARG A 176 -3.39 13.19 -12.20
N ASP A 177 -2.95 14.43 -11.99
CA ASP A 177 -1.68 14.94 -12.50
C ASP A 177 -0.78 15.46 -11.36
N SER A 178 -1.37 15.99 -10.28
CA SER A 178 -0.64 16.53 -9.14
C SER A 178 -0.01 15.47 -8.25
N GLU A 179 1.11 15.85 -7.63
CA GLU A 179 1.61 15.14 -6.45
C GLU A 179 0.91 15.70 -5.20
N GLY A 180 0.85 14.93 -4.12
CA GLY A 180 0.22 15.41 -2.89
C GLY A 180 -0.12 14.33 -1.89
N VAL A 181 -0.85 14.74 -0.86
CA VAL A 181 -1.27 13.89 0.26
C VAL A 181 -2.75 14.14 0.54
N LEU A 182 -3.56 13.09 0.51
CA LEU A 182 -4.93 13.10 1.04
C LEU A 182 -4.89 12.59 2.47
N VAL A 183 -5.50 13.31 3.42
CA VAL A 183 -5.63 12.88 4.81
C VAL A 183 -7.09 12.96 5.27
N ASP A 184 -7.63 11.91 5.90
CA ASP A 184 -9.01 11.91 6.41
C ASP A 184 -9.19 11.05 7.67
N THR A 185 -10.19 11.37 8.49
CA THR A 185 -10.42 10.83 9.85
C THR A 185 -11.59 9.84 9.89
N LEU A 186 -11.29 8.54 9.89
CA LEU A 186 -12.29 7.48 9.84
C LEU A 186 -12.90 7.16 11.22
N PRO A 187 -14.24 7.21 11.39
CA PRO A 187 -14.93 6.88 12.64
C PRO A 187 -15.13 5.37 12.79
N LEU A 188 -14.04 4.59 12.90
CA LEU A 188 -14.06 3.11 12.88
C LEU A 188 -15.06 2.46 13.84
N GLY A 189 -15.31 3.04 15.02
CA GLY A 189 -16.33 2.55 15.96
C GLY A 189 -17.77 2.64 15.41
N LYS A 190 -18.09 3.73 14.68
CA LYS A 190 -19.38 3.87 13.98
C LYS A 190 -19.46 2.88 12.80
N PHE A 191 -18.36 2.71 12.06
CA PHE A 191 -18.28 1.73 10.96
C PHE A 191 -18.47 0.30 11.46
N HIS A 192 -17.91 -0.05 12.62
CA HIS A 192 -18.11 -1.36 13.26
C HIS A 192 -19.59 -1.62 13.56
N ILE A 193 -20.26 -0.67 14.23
CA ILE A 193 -21.69 -0.76 14.57
C ILE A 193 -22.54 -0.90 13.30
N ARG A 194 -22.32 -0.05 12.29
CA ARG A 194 -23.06 -0.07 11.01
C ARG A 194 -22.87 -1.39 10.24
N ARG A 195 -21.65 -1.94 10.24
CA ARG A 195 -21.32 -3.23 9.60
C ARG A 195 -21.99 -4.40 10.33
N ALA A 196 -22.06 -4.36 11.65
CA ALA A 196 -22.74 -5.37 12.44
C ALA A 196 -24.27 -5.31 12.25
N SER A 197 -24.87 -4.12 12.23
CA SER A 197 -26.33 -3.96 12.08
C SER A 197 -26.86 -4.31 10.69
N TRP A 198 -26.03 -4.22 9.63
CA TRP A 198 -26.46 -4.50 8.25
C TRP A 198 -26.64 -6.01 7.96
N GLY A 199 -26.10 -6.90 8.79
CA GLY A 199 -26.31 -8.35 8.65
C GLY A 199 -25.55 -9.04 7.50
N LEU A 200 -25.03 -8.30 6.52
CA LEU A 200 -24.35 -8.86 5.32
C LEU A 200 -23.32 -9.96 5.60
N LEU A 201 -22.55 -9.87 6.68
CA LEU A 201 -21.57 -10.91 7.07
C LEU A 201 -22.20 -12.13 7.74
N ARG A 202 -23.31 -11.96 8.47
CA ARG A 202 -24.12 -13.02 9.11
C ARG A 202 -24.88 -13.82 8.06
N ASP A 203 -25.40 -13.14 7.04
CA ASP A 203 -26.29 -13.73 6.03
C ASP A 203 -25.53 -14.40 4.86
N ARG A 204 -24.20 -14.46 4.94
CA ARG A 204 -23.35 -15.22 4.00
C ARG A 204 -23.72 -16.71 4.00
N ARG A 205 -23.45 -17.37 2.89
CA ARG A 205 -23.75 -18.80 2.67
C ARG A 205 -22.47 -19.57 2.26
N PRO A 206 -21.46 -19.73 3.13
CA PRO A 206 -20.16 -20.31 2.75
C PRO A 206 -20.23 -21.67 2.07
N HIS A 207 -21.21 -22.51 2.42
CA HIS A 207 -21.45 -23.80 1.79
C HIS A 207 -21.84 -23.74 0.32
N LEU A 208 -22.28 -22.58 -0.19
CA LEU A 208 -22.59 -22.35 -1.61
C LEU A 208 -21.40 -21.77 -2.38
N TYR A 209 -20.31 -21.37 -1.72
CA TYR A 209 -19.19 -20.64 -2.36
C TYR A 209 -18.12 -21.55 -2.98
N LYS A 210 -18.34 -22.87 -3.08
CA LYS A 210 -17.37 -23.83 -3.64
C LYS A 210 -16.87 -23.43 -5.02
N GLY A 211 -17.75 -22.95 -5.91
CA GLY A 211 -17.38 -22.51 -7.26
C GLY A 211 -16.35 -21.37 -7.29
N LEU A 212 -16.24 -20.57 -6.23
CA LEU A 212 -15.21 -19.51 -6.12
C LEU A 212 -13.79 -20.05 -5.90
N LEU A 213 -13.65 -21.35 -5.62
CA LEU A 213 -12.36 -22.05 -5.50
C LEU A 213 -11.93 -22.72 -6.81
N THR A 214 -12.74 -22.58 -7.86
CA THR A 214 -12.53 -23.20 -9.19
C THR A 214 -12.09 -22.13 -10.20
N ARG A 215 -11.45 -22.55 -11.31
CA ARG A 215 -11.05 -21.63 -12.40
C ARG A 215 -11.93 -21.74 -13.64
N ASP A 216 -12.69 -22.83 -13.74
CA ASP A 216 -13.55 -23.23 -14.85
C ASP A 216 -15.04 -23.24 -14.49
N GLY A 217 -15.38 -23.21 -13.19
CA GLY A 217 -16.75 -23.27 -12.67
C GLY A 217 -17.20 -24.66 -12.18
N SER A 218 -16.36 -25.69 -12.27
CA SER A 218 -16.73 -27.08 -11.95
C SER A 218 -16.54 -27.41 -10.46
N ALA A 219 -17.62 -27.56 -9.69
CA ALA A 219 -17.62 -27.58 -8.21
C ALA A 219 -18.43 -28.73 -7.56
#